data_AF-A0A935U207-F1
#
_entry.id   AF-A0A935U207-F1
#
_cell.length_a   1.000
_cell.length_b   1.000
_cell.length_c   1.000
_cell.angle_alpha   90.00
_cell.angle_beta   90.00
_cell.angle_gamma   90.00
#
_symmetry.space_group_name_H-M   'P 1'
#
loop_
_entity.id
_entity.type
_entity.pdbx_description
1 polymer ?
#
loop_
_entity_poly.entity_id
_entity_poly.type
_entity_poly.pdbx_seq_one_letter_code
_entity_poly.pdbx_strand_id
1 'polypeptide(L)'
;MLIATSQLSPSTTGTAGACSSGFSLSQRAEDRAACRIGRSVAVSISAPVTPSSPASWLAVLVAISVLVSCAGARPHSAPLPRAALVHFLAGTVALHREEPALAVAELRAAAAASPDDPELAVALVLALAAQQRAAAAESSAGALAPDPPELTAALARWPRHAALWHAAGELRLARADLPGAERASSRLAAREPSFEPAA
;
A
#
# COMPACT_ATOMS: atom_id res chain seq x y z
N MET A 1 1.56 -54.87 -6.69
CA MET A 1 0.35 -54.15 -6.28
C MET A 1 0.16 -54.37 -4.78
N LEU A 2 0.72 -53.48 -3.96
CA LEU A 2 0.51 -53.41 -2.51
C LEU A 2 0.59 -51.93 -2.13
N ILE A 3 -0.53 -51.40 -1.64
CA ILE A 3 -0.70 -50.01 -1.22
C ILE A 3 -0.52 -49.99 0.30
N ALA A 4 0.47 -49.26 0.80
CA ALA A 4 0.69 -49.06 2.23
C ALA A 4 0.11 -47.69 2.63
N THR A 5 -1.05 -47.69 3.28
CA THR A 5 -1.67 -46.54 3.93
C THR A 5 -1.18 -46.45 5.37
N SER A 6 -0.41 -45.40 5.70
CA SER A 6 -0.08 -45.07 7.09
C SER A 6 -0.79 -43.78 7.49
N GLN A 7 -1.84 -43.96 8.29
CA GLN A 7 -2.58 -42.95 9.02
C GLN A 7 -1.79 -42.55 10.27
N LEU A 8 -1.48 -41.25 10.43
CA LEU A 8 -0.98 -40.68 11.68
C LEU A 8 -1.80 -39.42 12.00
N SER A 9 -2.69 -39.57 12.98
CA SER A 9 -3.37 -38.47 13.67
C SER A 9 -2.46 -37.85 14.73
N PRO A 10 -2.46 -36.52 14.88
CA PRO A 10 -2.09 -35.91 16.15
C PRO A 10 -3.29 -35.30 16.87
N SER A 11 -3.31 -35.61 18.17
CA SER A 11 -4.24 -35.27 19.23
C SER A 11 -4.34 -33.78 19.50
N THR A 12 -5.57 -33.28 19.54
CA THR A 12 -5.99 -32.02 20.14
C THR A 12 -5.95 -32.15 21.67
N THR A 13 -5.10 -31.36 22.34
CA THR A 13 -5.25 -31.08 23.78
C THR A 13 -5.19 -29.58 23.97
N GLY A 14 -6.29 -29.01 24.43
CA GLY A 14 -6.44 -27.58 24.65
C GLY A 14 -5.92 -27.11 26.00
N THR A 15 -5.70 -25.81 26.08
CA THR A 15 -5.63 -25.05 27.32
C THR A 15 -6.43 -23.78 27.12
N ALA A 16 -7.64 -23.78 27.69
CA ALA A 16 -8.44 -22.59 27.90
C ALA A 16 -7.76 -21.72 28.97
N GLY A 17 -7.22 -20.59 28.55
CA GLY A 17 -6.79 -19.51 29.42
C GLY A 17 -7.81 -18.39 29.40
N ALA A 18 -8.76 -18.42 30.33
CA ALA A 18 -9.52 -17.26 30.74
C ALA A 18 -8.68 -16.43 31.72
N CYS A 19 -8.66 -15.10 31.52
CA CYS A 19 -8.16 -13.98 32.35
C CYS A 19 -7.52 -12.98 31.37
N SER A 20 -7.85 -11.71 31.29
CA SER A 20 -8.54 -10.83 32.21
C SER A 20 -8.94 -9.59 31.42
N SER A 21 -10.17 -9.16 31.63
CA SER A 21 -10.68 -7.82 31.37
C SER A 21 -9.73 -6.75 31.92
N GLY A 22 -8.93 -6.16 31.03
CA GLY A 22 -8.18 -4.92 31.25
C GLY A 22 -8.65 -3.86 30.26
N PHE A 23 -9.96 -3.58 30.24
CA PHE A 23 -10.54 -2.51 29.45
C PHE A 23 -10.05 -1.18 30.03
N SER A 24 -8.94 -0.68 29.49
CA SER A 24 -8.29 0.55 29.91
C SER A 24 -9.24 1.73 29.71
N LEU A 25 -9.78 2.22 30.82
CA LEU A 25 -10.48 3.51 30.91
C LEU A 25 -9.58 4.70 30.52
N SER A 26 -8.31 4.49 30.16
CA SER A 26 -7.38 5.54 29.75
C SER A 26 -7.51 5.96 28.28
N GLN A 27 -8.21 5.20 27.43
CA GLN A 27 -8.38 5.57 26.01
C GLN A 27 -9.60 6.48 25.74
N ARG A 28 -10.46 6.72 26.75
CA ARG A 28 -11.67 7.55 26.59
C ARG A 28 -11.47 9.06 26.82
N ALA A 29 -10.26 9.47 27.20
CA ALA A 29 -9.96 10.88 27.49
C ALA A 29 -9.35 11.65 26.30
N GLU A 30 -8.74 10.97 25.32
CA GLU A 30 -8.09 11.65 24.19
C GLU A 30 -9.03 11.93 23.00
N ASP A 31 -10.17 11.22 22.92
CA ASP A 31 -11.19 11.45 21.88
C ASP A 31 -11.98 12.77 22.02
N ARG A 32 -11.75 13.56 23.07
CA ARG A 32 -12.42 14.87 23.25
C ARG A 32 -11.58 16.08 22.83
N ALA A 33 -10.33 15.90 22.40
CA ALA A 33 -9.48 17.03 22.01
C ALA A 33 -9.48 17.34 20.50
N ALA A 34 -9.96 16.44 19.64
CA ALA A 34 -9.85 16.60 18.18
C ALA A 34 -10.98 17.43 17.52
N CYS A 35 -12.00 17.88 18.25
CA CYS A 35 -13.22 18.46 17.67
C CYS A 35 -13.40 19.97 17.89
N ARG A 36 -12.32 20.77 17.93
CA ARG A 36 -12.46 22.23 17.99
C ARG A 36 -11.33 23.00 17.31
N ILE A 37 -11.08 22.70 16.04
CA ILE A 37 -10.47 23.66 15.10
C ILE A 37 -11.42 23.81 13.89
N GLY A 38 -12.69 24.10 14.19
CA GLY A 38 -13.56 24.79 13.24
C GLY A 38 -13.15 26.25 13.20
N ARG A 39 -11.98 26.55 12.63
CA ARG A 39 -11.61 27.92 12.31
C ARG A 39 -12.40 28.27 11.06
N SER A 40 -13.60 28.83 11.26
CA SER A 40 -14.41 29.46 10.23
C SER A 40 -13.56 30.56 9.61
N VAL A 41 -12.84 30.23 8.54
CA VAL A 41 -12.28 31.25 7.66
C VAL A 41 -13.50 31.85 6.98
N ALA A 42 -13.98 32.96 7.54
CA ALA A 42 -14.93 33.82 6.87
C ALA A 42 -14.22 34.30 5.60
N VAL A 43 -14.43 33.58 4.50
CA VAL A 43 -14.05 34.03 3.17
C VAL A 43 -14.95 35.23 2.91
N SER A 44 -14.40 36.41 3.15
CA SER A 44 -15.04 37.67 2.81
C SER A 44 -15.04 37.75 1.28
N ILE A 45 -16.14 37.34 0.66
CA ILE A 45 -16.33 37.41 -0.79
C ILE A 45 -16.55 38.89 -1.12
N SER A 46 -15.46 39.60 -1.37
CA SER A 46 -15.50 40.96 -1.93
C SER A 46 -16.13 40.92 -3.33
N ALA A 47 -16.83 42.01 -3.66
CA ALA A 47 -17.68 42.20 -4.85
C ALA A 47 -17.05 41.71 -6.18
N PRO A 48 -17.89 41.32 -7.18
CA PRO A 48 -17.44 40.83 -8.47
C PRO A 48 -16.61 41.89 -9.20
N VAL A 49 -15.30 41.65 -9.32
CA VAL A 49 -14.41 42.43 -10.18
C VAL A 49 -14.75 42.07 -11.62
N THR A 50 -15.29 43.02 -12.38
CA THR A 50 -15.50 42.86 -13.83
C THR A 50 -14.13 42.93 -14.53
N PRO A 51 -13.68 41.86 -15.20
CA PRO A 51 -12.38 41.84 -15.87
C PRO A 51 -12.42 42.70 -17.14
N SER A 52 -11.95 43.95 -17.06
CA SER A 52 -11.87 44.85 -18.23
C SER A 52 -10.60 44.67 -19.07
N SER A 53 -9.66 43.83 -18.62
CA SER A 53 -8.36 43.63 -19.28
C SER A 53 -8.09 42.13 -19.55
N PRO A 54 -7.54 41.76 -20.72
CA PRO A 54 -7.22 40.37 -21.07
C PRO A 54 -6.22 39.72 -20.09
N ALA A 55 -5.39 40.50 -19.40
CA ALA A 55 -4.48 39.98 -18.37
C ALA A 55 -5.21 39.40 -17.14
N SER A 56 -6.41 39.90 -16.82
CA SER A 56 -7.18 39.42 -15.65
C SER A 56 -7.88 38.07 -15.91
N TRP A 57 -8.16 37.73 -17.17
CA TRP A 57 -8.72 36.43 -17.54
C TRP A 57 -7.73 35.28 -17.32
N LEU A 58 -6.44 35.50 -17.58
CA LEU A 58 -5.40 34.50 -17.30
C LEU A 58 -5.29 34.19 -15.81
N ALA A 59 -5.38 35.20 -14.94
CA ALA A 59 -5.34 35.00 -13.49
C ALA A 59 -6.53 34.17 -12.99
N VAL A 60 -7.73 34.39 -13.55
CA VAL A 60 -8.92 33.60 -13.21
C VAL A 60 -8.79 32.15 -13.69
N LEU A 61 -8.30 31.93 -14.92
CA LEU A 61 -8.10 30.57 -15.44
C LEU A 61 -7.05 29.79 -14.64
N VAL A 62 -5.97 30.45 -14.19
CA VAL A 62 -4.95 29.85 -13.30
C VAL A 62 -5.54 29.55 -11.92
N ALA A 63 -6.35 30.45 -11.36
CA ALA A 63 -7.00 30.20 -10.07
C ALA A 63 -7.99 29.02 -10.13
N ILE A 64 -8.77 28.91 -11.22
CA ILE A 64 -9.71 27.81 -11.44
C ILE A 64 -8.97 26.48 -11.61
N SER A 65 -7.87 26.44 -12.37
CA SER A 65 -7.09 25.20 -12.57
C SER A 65 -6.41 24.72 -11.27
N VAL A 66 -5.97 25.64 -10.40
CA VAL A 66 -5.47 25.30 -9.06
C VAL A 66 -6.58 24.74 -8.17
N LEU A 67 -7.77 25.35 -8.16
CA LEU A 67 -8.90 24.88 -7.34
C LEU A 67 -9.41 23.50 -7.77
N VAL A 68 -9.46 23.21 -9.08
CA VAL A 68 -9.86 21.90 -9.61
C VAL A 68 -8.83 20.82 -9.24
N SER A 69 -7.53 21.14 -9.20
CA SER A 69 -6.49 20.20 -8.77
C SER A 69 -6.60 19.84 -7.28
N CYS A 70 -7.08 20.75 -6.43
CA CYS A 70 -7.19 20.49 -4.99
C CYS A 70 -8.46 19.71 -4.60
N ALA A 71 -9.55 19.81 -5.36
CA ALA A 71 -10.83 19.18 -5.03
C ALA A 71 -10.84 17.64 -5.20
N GLY A 72 -9.84 17.07 -5.91
CA GLY A 72 -9.74 15.63 -6.16
C GLY A 72 -9.03 14.82 -5.06
N ALA A 73 -8.36 15.48 -4.11
CA ALA A 73 -7.64 14.80 -3.03
C ALA A 73 -8.63 14.27 -1.99
N ARG A 74 -9.27 13.13 -2.28
CA ARG A 74 -9.98 12.36 -1.25
C ARG A 74 -9.00 12.12 -0.11
N PRO A 75 -9.35 12.44 1.15
CA PRO A 75 -8.47 12.15 2.29
C PRO A 75 -8.12 10.67 2.22
N HIS A 76 -6.84 10.41 1.97
CA HIS A 76 -6.29 9.08 1.81
C HIS A 76 -6.37 8.39 3.16
N SER A 77 -7.25 7.39 3.26
CA SER A 77 -7.38 6.43 4.37
C SER A 77 -7.53 7.02 5.77
N ALA A 78 -8.16 6.27 6.66
CA ALA A 78 -8.01 6.56 8.08
C ALA A 78 -6.50 6.49 8.43
N PRO A 79 -6.01 7.29 9.40
CA PRO A 79 -4.62 7.18 9.82
C PRO A 79 -4.29 5.73 10.17
N LEU A 80 -3.15 5.23 9.69
CA LEU A 80 -2.71 3.86 9.97
C LEU A 80 -2.72 3.62 11.49
N PRO A 81 -3.19 2.44 11.95
CA PRO A 81 -3.11 2.11 13.36
C PRO A 81 -1.64 2.14 13.80
N ARG A 82 -1.37 2.68 15.00
CA ARG A 82 -0.01 2.91 15.50
C ARG A 82 0.88 1.67 15.41
N ALA A 83 0.32 0.48 15.66
CA ALA A 83 1.04 -0.78 15.53
C ALA A 83 1.52 -1.04 14.09
N ALA A 84 0.66 -0.85 13.09
CA ALA A 84 1.03 -1.00 11.68
C ALA A 84 2.07 0.03 11.25
N LEU A 85 1.92 1.28 11.70
CA LEU A 85 2.85 2.37 11.36
C LEU A 85 4.27 2.09 11.85
N VAL A 86 4.45 1.58 13.08
CA VAL A 86 5.78 1.25 13.62
C VAL A 86 6.47 0.21 12.76
N HIS A 87 5.77 -0.89 12.44
CA HIS A 87 6.30 -1.95 11.59
C HIS A 87 6.55 -1.48 10.14
N PHE A 88 5.67 -0.63 9.60
CA PHE A 88 5.87 -0.04 8.28
C PHE A 88 7.17 0.78 8.22
N LEU A 89 7.37 1.69 9.18
CA LEU A 89 8.58 2.52 9.25
C LEU A 89 9.84 1.67 9.46
N ALA A 90 9.78 0.65 10.33
CA ALA A 90 10.89 -0.28 10.53
C ALA A 90 11.24 -1.03 9.22
N GLY A 91 10.23 -1.49 8.48
CA GLY A 91 10.40 -2.14 7.19
C GLY A 91 11.01 -1.22 6.13
N THR A 92 10.57 0.04 6.05
CA THR A 92 11.16 1.04 5.14
C THR A 92 12.63 1.33 5.49
N VAL A 93 12.96 1.48 6.78
CA VAL A 93 14.34 1.66 7.23
C VAL A 93 15.20 0.44 6.86
N ALA A 94 14.69 -0.78 7.02
CA ALA A 94 15.40 -1.99 6.63
C ALA A 94 15.67 -2.06 5.12
N LEU A 95 14.73 -1.61 4.27
CA LEU A 95 14.98 -1.49 2.81
C LEU A 95 16.12 -0.51 2.52
N HIS A 96 16.15 0.64 3.17
CA HIS A 96 17.22 1.63 3.00
C HIS A 96 18.59 1.15 3.50
N ARG A 97 18.61 0.18 4.42
CA ARG A 97 19.83 -0.47 4.90
C ARG A 97 20.25 -1.68 4.07
N GLU A 98 19.56 -1.96 2.97
CA GLU A 98 19.79 -3.13 2.13
C GLU A 98 19.61 -4.45 2.90
N GLU A 99 18.69 -4.47 3.87
CA GLU A 99 18.32 -5.64 4.67
C GLU A 99 16.93 -6.16 4.25
N PRO A 100 16.75 -6.68 3.02
CA PRO A 100 15.43 -6.95 2.47
C PRO A 100 14.69 -8.08 3.21
N ALA A 101 15.41 -9.03 3.81
CA ALA A 101 14.79 -10.08 4.61
C ALA A 101 14.11 -9.52 5.88
N LEU A 102 14.77 -8.58 6.56
CA LEU A 102 14.18 -7.88 7.71
C LEU A 102 13.01 -7.01 7.27
N ALA A 103 13.15 -6.29 6.15
CA ALA A 103 12.08 -5.48 5.59
C ALA A 103 10.81 -6.28 5.32
N VAL A 104 10.94 -7.46 4.72
CA VAL A 104 9.80 -8.36 4.47
C VAL A 104 9.15 -8.80 5.79
N ALA A 105 9.93 -9.11 6.83
CA ALA A 105 9.39 -9.52 8.13
C ALA A 105 8.57 -8.39 8.78
N GLU A 106 9.12 -7.17 8.81
CA GLU A 106 8.44 -5.99 9.37
C GLU A 106 7.20 -5.61 8.56
N LEU A 107 7.27 -5.60 7.24
CA LEU A 107 6.11 -5.27 6.41
C LEU A 107 5.01 -6.33 6.44
N ARG A 108 5.33 -7.61 6.68
CA ARG A 108 4.34 -8.64 6.99
C ARG A 108 3.62 -8.34 8.31
N ALA A 109 4.35 -7.92 9.34
CA ALA A 109 3.74 -7.51 10.62
C ALA A 109 2.85 -6.26 10.45
N ALA A 110 3.29 -5.29 9.65
CA ALA A 110 2.48 -4.11 9.31
C ALA A 110 1.18 -4.51 8.58
N ALA A 111 1.28 -5.33 7.54
CA ALA A 111 0.12 -5.80 6.77
C ALA A 111 -0.84 -6.66 7.61
N ALA A 112 -0.32 -7.43 8.58
CA ALA A 112 -1.16 -8.16 9.52
C ALA A 112 -1.92 -7.23 10.48
N ALA A 113 -1.33 -6.12 10.87
CA ALA A 113 -1.96 -5.11 11.74
C ALA A 113 -2.99 -4.25 11.01
N SER A 114 -2.91 -4.12 9.68
CA SER A 114 -3.88 -3.39 8.85
C SER A 114 -4.11 -4.11 7.50
N PRO A 115 -4.87 -5.22 7.49
CA PRO A 115 -5.00 -6.09 6.32
C PRO A 115 -5.81 -5.49 5.17
N ASP A 116 -6.54 -4.41 5.43
CA ASP A 116 -7.38 -3.72 4.45
C ASP A 116 -6.67 -2.53 3.79
N ASP A 117 -5.42 -2.25 4.18
CA ASP A 117 -4.62 -1.17 3.59
C ASP A 117 -3.82 -1.68 2.38
N PRO A 118 -4.16 -1.24 1.16
CA PRO A 118 -3.47 -1.69 -0.04
C PRO A 118 -2.03 -1.15 -0.14
N GLU A 119 -1.68 -0.03 0.49
CA GLU A 119 -0.33 0.55 0.44
C GLU A 119 0.68 -0.34 1.19
N LEU A 120 0.25 -0.96 2.29
CA LEU A 120 1.08 -1.95 2.99
C LEU A 120 1.33 -3.20 2.14
N ALA A 121 0.35 -3.61 1.33
CA ALA A 121 0.53 -4.71 0.39
C ALA A 121 1.50 -4.35 -0.74
N VAL A 122 1.42 -3.11 -1.27
CA VAL A 122 2.38 -2.58 -2.25
C VAL A 122 3.79 -2.60 -1.68
N ALA A 123 3.99 -2.02 -0.49
CA ALA A 123 5.29 -1.98 0.17
C ALA A 123 5.87 -3.38 0.40
N LEU A 124 5.03 -4.32 0.86
CA LEU A 124 5.45 -5.72 1.07
C LEU A 124 5.89 -6.39 -0.24
N VAL A 125 5.15 -6.21 -1.34
CA VAL A 125 5.53 -6.78 -2.65
C VAL A 125 6.85 -6.20 -3.16
N LEU A 126 7.08 -4.90 -2.97
CA LEU A 126 8.36 -4.26 -3.32
C LEU A 126 9.52 -4.81 -2.46
N ALA A 127 9.30 -5.06 -1.18
CA ALA A 127 10.30 -5.68 -0.32
C ALA A 127 10.62 -7.12 -0.73
N LEU A 128 9.61 -7.89 -1.16
CA LEU A 128 9.81 -9.22 -1.75
C LEU A 128 10.65 -9.14 -3.04
N ALA A 129 10.42 -8.13 -3.88
CA ALA A 129 11.21 -7.91 -5.08
C ALA A 129 12.67 -7.62 -4.72
N ALA A 130 12.92 -6.77 -3.73
CA ALA A 130 14.27 -6.49 -3.23
C ALA A 130 14.95 -7.74 -2.66
N GLN A 131 14.23 -8.55 -1.87
CA GLN A 131 14.75 -9.81 -1.33
C GLN A 131 15.13 -10.78 -2.44
N GLN A 132 14.30 -10.91 -3.47
CA GLN A 132 14.59 -11.77 -4.60
C GLN A 132 15.83 -11.29 -5.36
N ARG A 133 16.02 -9.98 -5.55
CA ARG A 133 17.23 -9.44 -6.21
C ARG A 133 18.49 -9.73 -5.42
N ALA A 134 18.44 -9.57 -4.10
CA ALA A 134 19.55 -9.92 -3.22
C ALA A 134 19.88 -11.42 -3.32
N ALA A 135 18.88 -12.29 -3.28
CA ALA A 135 19.07 -13.73 -3.43
C ALA A 135 19.61 -14.13 -4.82
N ALA A 136 19.17 -13.45 -5.88
CA ALA A 136 19.66 -13.66 -7.24
C ALA A 136 21.10 -13.14 -7.44
N ALA A 137 21.54 -12.15 -6.66
CA ALA A 137 22.93 -11.71 -6.68
C ALA A 137 23.86 -12.76 -6.04
N GLU A 138 23.38 -13.48 -5.03
CA GLU A 138 24.14 -14.55 -4.36
C GLU A 138 24.06 -15.89 -5.11
N SER A 139 22.98 -16.15 -5.84
CA SER A 139 22.74 -17.41 -6.54
C SER A 139 22.68 -17.23 -8.06
N SER A 140 23.52 -17.96 -8.79
CA SER A 140 23.51 -17.97 -10.27
C SER A 140 22.28 -18.66 -10.90
N ALA A 141 21.36 -19.15 -10.07
CA ALA A 141 20.20 -19.91 -10.50
C ALA A 141 18.92 -19.04 -10.51
N GLY A 142 18.64 -18.43 -11.66
CA GLY A 142 17.37 -17.76 -11.95
C GLY A 142 16.23 -18.77 -12.17
N ALA A 143 15.84 -19.49 -11.12
CA ALA A 143 14.70 -20.41 -11.20
C ALA A 143 13.39 -19.61 -11.16
N LEU A 144 12.54 -19.83 -12.18
CA LEU A 144 11.19 -19.30 -12.24
C LEU A 144 10.32 -19.98 -11.19
N ALA A 145 10.25 -19.39 -10.00
CA ALA A 145 9.38 -19.85 -8.93
C ALA A 145 7.93 -19.30 -9.11
N PRO A 146 6.90 -19.96 -8.55
CA PRO A 146 5.51 -19.47 -8.59
C PRO A 146 5.32 -18.18 -7.78
N ASP A 147 4.40 -17.29 -8.19
CA ASP A 147 4.08 -16.05 -7.46
C ASP A 147 3.91 -16.27 -5.95
N PRO A 148 4.51 -15.43 -5.08
CA PRO A 148 4.36 -15.60 -3.65
C PRO A 148 2.89 -15.44 -3.25
N PRO A 149 2.44 -16.13 -2.19
CA PRO A 149 1.05 -16.11 -1.76
C PRO A 149 0.58 -14.69 -1.41
N GLU A 150 1.47 -13.84 -0.88
CA GLU A 150 1.17 -12.45 -0.55
C GLU A 150 0.80 -11.62 -1.78
N LEU A 151 1.56 -11.77 -2.88
CA LEU A 151 1.23 -11.09 -4.14
C LEU A 151 -0.12 -11.58 -4.69
N THR A 152 -0.33 -12.90 -4.68
CA THR A 152 -1.56 -13.51 -5.20
C THR A 152 -2.78 -13.04 -4.40
N ALA A 153 -2.68 -13.02 -3.07
CA ALA A 153 -3.73 -12.52 -2.19
C ALA A 153 -4.00 -11.02 -2.40
N ALA A 154 -2.94 -10.21 -2.52
CA ALA A 154 -3.07 -8.77 -2.76
C ALA A 154 -3.76 -8.47 -4.10
N LEU A 155 -3.34 -9.13 -5.19
CA LEU A 155 -3.94 -8.93 -6.52
C LEU A 155 -5.40 -9.40 -6.58
N ALA A 156 -5.77 -10.44 -5.82
CA ALA A 156 -7.16 -10.88 -5.69
C ALA A 156 -8.02 -9.85 -4.92
N ARG A 157 -7.46 -9.23 -3.87
CA ARG A 157 -8.17 -8.27 -3.02
C ARG A 157 -8.30 -6.88 -3.65
N TRP A 158 -7.23 -6.37 -4.25
CA TRP A 158 -7.19 -5.03 -4.85
C TRP A 158 -6.86 -5.10 -6.35
N PRO A 159 -7.70 -5.77 -7.15
CA PRO A 159 -7.41 -5.97 -8.56
C PRO A 159 -7.31 -4.65 -9.32
N ARG A 160 -7.86 -3.54 -8.80
CA ARG A 160 -7.86 -2.22 -9.47
C ARG A 160 -6.78 -1.26 -9.02
N HIS A 161 -5.89 -1.66 -8.11
CA HIS A 161 -4.90 -0.75 -7.57
C HIS A 161 -3.64 -0.72 -8.45
N ALA A 162 -3.39 0.43 -9.09
CA ALA A 162 -2.31 0.63 -10.06
C ALA A 162 -0.92 0.37 -9.46
N ALA A 163 -0.63 0.96 -8.30
CA ALA A 163 0.65 0.79 -7.60
C ALA A 163 0.97 -0.69 -7.30
N LEU A 164 -0.06 -1.50 -6.99
CA LEU A 164 0.10 -2.92 -6.77
C LEU A 164 0.47 -3.70 -8.05
N TRP A 165 -0.11 -3.34 -9.20
CA TRP A 165 0.29 -3.92 -10.49
C TRP A 165 1.72 -3.53 -10.87
N HIS A 166 2.14 -2.30 -10.57
CA HIS A 166 3.51 -1.87 -10.75
C HIS A 166 4.48 -2.70 -9.88
N ALA A 167 4.20 -2.82 -8.57
CA ALA A 167 4.99 -3.65 -7.66
C ALA A 167 5.03 -5.13 -8.07
N ALA A 168 3.92 -5.66 -8.60
CA ALA A 168 3.88 -7.02 -9.16
C ALA A 168 4.83 -7.19 -10.35
N GLY A 169 4.90 -6.19 -11.23
CA GLY A 169 5.85 -6.16 -12.34
C GLY A 169 7.30 -6.17 -11.85
N GLU A 170 7.62 -5.32 -10.88
CA GLU A 170 8.95 -5.24 -10.25
C GLU A 170 9.39 -6.57 -9.64
N LEU A 171 8.50 -7.24 -8.91
CA LEU A 171 8.78 -8.55 -8.33
C LEU A 171 9.01 -9.61 -9.43
N ARG A 172 8.22 -9.60 -10.50
CA ARG A 172 8.40 -10.55 -11.61
C ARG A 172 9.69 -10.32 -12.38
N LEU A 173 10.09 -9.06 -12.59
CA LEU A 173 11.41 -8.72 -13.12
C LEU A 173 12.54 -9.23 -12.23
N ALA A 174 12.43 -9.06 -10.91
CA ALA A 174 13.40 -9.59 -9.95
C ALA A 174 13.55 -11.13 -10.02
N ARG A 175 12.54 -11.83 -10.54
CA ARG A 175 12.50 -13.29 -10.71
C ARG A 175 12.81 -13.75 -12.12
N ALA A 176 13.20 -12.83 -13.01
CA ALA A 176 13.38 -13.07 -14.44
C ALA A 176 12.11 -13.59 -15.17
N ASP A 177 10.91 -13.33 -14.64
CA ASP A 177 9.62 -13.61 -15.31
C ASP A 177 9.23 -12.46 -16.24
N LEU A 178 9.94 -12.33 -17.38
CA LEU A 178 9.65 -11.27 -18.35
C LEU A 178 8.20 -11.30 -18.87
N PRO A 179 7.63 -12.46 -19.28
CA PRO A 179 6.25 -12.50 -19.76
C PRO A 179 5.24 -12.09 -18.67
N GLY A 180 5.50 -12.45 -17.41
CA GLY A 180 4.65 -12.04 -16.31
C GLY A 180 4.77 -10.56 -15.96
N ALA A 181 5.97 -9.98 -16.07
CA ALA A 181 6.18 -8.54 -15.90
C ALA A 181 5.45 -7.74 -16.99
N GLU A 182 5.56 -8.15 -18.26
CA GLU A 182 4.85 -7.54 -19.38
C GLU A 182 3.32 -7.58 -19.16
N ARG A 183 2.77 -8.72 -18.74
CA ARG A 183 1.34 -8.82 -18.40
C ARG A 183 0.93 -7.87 -17.27
N ALA A 184 1.80 -7.62 -16.29
CA ALA A 184 1.52 -6.66 -15.22
C ALA A 184 1.50 -5.22 -15.75
N SER A 185 2.49 -4.84 -16.57
CA SER A 185 2.56 -3.53 -17.23
C SER A 185 1.38 -3.26 -18.16
N SER A 186 0.96 -4.24 -18.98
CA SER A 186 -0.21 -4.10 -19.85
C SER A 186 -1.51 -3.90 -19.06
N ARG A 187 -1.63 -4.54 -17.87
CA ARG A 187 -2.77 -4.31 -16.96
C ARG A 187 -2.74 -2.94 -16.30
N LEU A 188 -1.56 -2.38 -16.05
CA LEU A 188 -1.41 -1.02 -15.55
C LEU A 188 -1.83 -0.02 -16.63
N ALA A 189 -1.32 -0.16 -17.86
CA ALA A 189 -1.65 0.71 -18.99
C ALA A 189 -3.16 0.71 -19.31
N ALA A 190 -3.82 -0.45 -19.26
CA ALA A 190 -5.26 -0.55 -19.46
C ALA A 190 -6.10 0.17 -18.38
N ARG A 191 -5.51 0.54 -17.24
CA ARG A 191 -6.20 1.20 -16.11
C ARG A 191 -5.98 2.71 -16.04
N GLU A 192 -4.89 3.20 -16.61
CA GLU A 192 -4.55 4.62 -16.69
C GLU A 192 -4.65 5.12 -18.14
N PRO A 193 -5.84 5.14 -18.76
CA PRO A 193 -6.00 5.55 -20.15
C PRO A 193 -5.65 7.02 -20.40
N SER A 194 -5.45 7.81 -19.34
CA SER A 194 -5.10 9.24 -19.41
C SER A 194 -3.61 9.49 -19.65
N PHE A 195 -2.75 8.48 -19.68
CA PHE A 195 -1.36 8.65 -20.08
C PHE A 195 -1.26 8.56 -21.62
N GLU A 196 -1.78 9.55 -22.33
CA GLU A 196 -1.40 9.75 -23.72
C GLU A 196 0.06 10.21 -23.74
N PRO A 197 1.00 9.45 -24.35
CA PRO A 197 2.35 9.95 -24.54
C PRO A 197 2.25 11.16 -25.47
N ALA A 198 2.77 12.31 -25.04
CA ALA A 198 2.90 13.48 -25.90
C ALA A 198 3.71 13.07 -27.14
N ALA A 199 3.04 13.02 -28.29
CA ALA A 199 3.61 12.66 -29.59
C ALA A 199 4.57 13.73 -30.10
#